data_AF-A0A075UUM5-F1
#
_entry.id   AF-A0A075UUM5-F1
#
_cell.length_a   1.000
_cell.length_b   1.000
_cell.length_c   1.000
_cell.angle_alpha   90.00
_cell.angle_beta   90.00
_cell.angle_gamma   90.00
#
_symmetry.space_group_name_H-M   'P 1'
#
loop_
_entity.id
_entity.type
_entity.pdbx_description
1 polymer ?
#
loop_
_entity_poly.entity_id
_entity_poly.type
_entity_poly.pdbx_seq_one_letter_code
_entity_poly.pdbx_strand_id
1 'polypeptide(L)'
;MPTMVPQPEKEGQITHSGHCASTLHISPASTSVILEIRVYLQLMFVVLLTYTAPIEEIDYVLPDHADWLTKQYEHGNFLASGRRNPRIGGVIITKPMARGKLDAILATDPFSIKHMATYEVIEFSPTRTAPELRAINEAVVH
;
A
#
# COMPACT_ATOMS: atom_id res chain seq x y z
N MET A 1 -9.19 45.41 -63.41
CA MET A 1 -9.17 46.89 -63.41
C MET A 1 -10.51 47.35 -62.83
N PRO A 2 -10.55 48.26 -61.84
CA PRO A 2 -9.62 49.34 -61.64
C PRO A 2 -8.77 49.28 -60.36
N THR A 3 -7.64 49.93 -60.52
CA THR A 3 -6.60 50.45 -59.63
C THR A 3 -7.16 51.34 -58.52
N MET A 4 -6.63 51.24 -57.28
CA MET A 4 -5.99 52.38 -56.62
C MET A 4 -5.28 51.95 -55.33
N VAL A 5 -3.97 52.13 -55.35
CA VAL A 5 -3.07 52.22 -54.18
C VAL A 5 -3.22 53.63 -53.60
N PRO A 6 -3.11 53.79 -52.27
CA PRO A 6 -2.01 54.60 -51.76
C PRO A 6 -1.35 54.01 -50.50
N GLN A 7 -0.03 54.07 -50.45
CA GLN A 7 0.82 54.13 -49.24
C GLN A 7 1.25 55.61 -49.05
N PRO A 8 1.98 56.06 -47.98
CA PRO A 8 2.74 55.31 -46.97
C PRO A 8 2.75 55.86 -45.50
N GLU A 9 3.43 55.12 -44.61
CA GLU A 9 4.25 55.55 -43.44
C GLU A 9 3.57 56.25 -42.23
N LYS A 10 3.88 56.03 -40.93
CA LYS A 10 5.11 55.66 -40.21
C LYS A 10 4.81 55.20 -38.76
N GLU A 11 5.85 54.66 -38.11
CA GLU A 11 5.93 54.04 -36.78
C GLU A 11 5.56 54.91 -35.55
N GLY A 12 5.27 54.24 -34.42
CA GLY A 12 5.30 54.81 -33.06
C GLY A 12 4.30 54.15 -32.09
N GLN A 13 4.66 53.06 -31.41
CA GLN A 13 5.15 53.01 -30.00
C GLN A 13 4.05 53.13 -28.90
N ILE A 14 3.66 51.97 -28.34
CA ILE A 14 3.42 51.61 -26.90
C ILE A 14 2.56 52.61 -26.05
N THR A 15 1.40 52.24 -25.47
CA THR A 15 1.32 51.64 -24.11
C THR A 15 -0.12 51.35 -23.61
N HIS A 16 -0.22 50.27 -22.83
CA HIS A 16 -1.13 49.94 -21.72
C HIS A 16 -2.66 49.97 -21.90
N SER A 17 -3.27 48.78 -21.91
CA SER A 17 -3.91 48.18 -20.71
C SER A 17 -4.99 47.18 -21.13
N GLY A 18 -5.02 46.01 -20.47
CA GLY A 18 -6.16 45.11 -20.59
C GLY A 18 -5.82 43.62 -20.55
N HIS A 19 -5.80 43.07 -19.34
CA HIS A 19 -6.33 41.74 -19.00
C HIS A 19 -5.84 40.51 -19.80
N CYS A 20 -4.99 39.70 -19.18
CA CYS A 20 -5.45 38.43 -18.60
C CYS A 20 -4.35 37.82 -17.70
N ALA A 21 -4.62 37.72 -16.41
CA ALA A 21 -3.95 36.79 -15.50
C ALA A 21 -4.16 35.35 -16.05
N SER A 22 -3.24 34.40 -15.95
CA SER A 22 -2.62 33.97 -14.70
C SER A 22 -1.38 33.15 -15.02
N THR A 23 -0.21 33.64 -14.62
CA THR A 23 0.95 32.77 -14.41
C THR A 23 0.62 31.87 -13.22
N LEU A 24 0.53 30.55 -13.43
CA LEU A 24 0.46 29.59 -12.33
C LEU A 24 1.73 29.74 -11.49
N HIS A 25 1.61 30.47 -10.40
CA HIS A 25 2.60 30.51 -9.35
C HIS A 25 2.43 29.21 -8.55
N ILE A 26 3.25 28.19 -8.87
CA ILE A 26 3.34 27.00 -8.04
C ILE A 26 4.08 27.41 -6.76
N SER A 27 3.31 27.73 -5.72
CA SER A 27 3.84 28.00 -4.39
C SER A 27 4.50 26.72 -3.83
N PRO A 28 5.73 26.77 -3.28
CA PRO A 28 6.36 25.64 -2.61
C PRO A 28 5.80 25.53 -1.20
N ALA A 29 4.49 25.31 -1.09
CA ALA A 29 3.80 25.12 0.18
C ALA A 29 3.03 23.82 0.12
N SER A 30 3.73 22.69 0.25
CA SER A 30 3.22 21.60 1.10
C SER A 30 4.25 20.47 1.25
N THR A 31 5.23 20.67 2.13
CA THR A 31 5.95 19.54 2.73
C THR A 31 5.04 18.77 3.70
N SER A 32 3.90 19.36 4.10
CA SER A 32 2.94 18.79 5.06
C SER A 32 2.10 17.65 4.46
N VAL A 33 1.65 17.77 3.21
CA VAL A 33 0.80 16.75 2.56
C VAL A 33 1.59 15.47 2.25
N ILE A 34 2.91 15.56 2.03
CA ILE A 34 3.76 14.39 1.78
C ILE A 34 4.02 13.60 3.09
N LEU A 35 4.09 14.28 4.24
CA LEU A 35 4.23 13.63 5.55
C LEU A 35 2.93 12.95 5.99
N GLU A 36 1.76 13.53 5.64
CA GLU A 36 0.45 12.91 5.88
C GLU A 36 0.28 11.62 5.07
N ILE A 37 0.62 11.58 3.78
CA ILE A 37 0.44 10.37 2.95
C ILE A 37 1.27 9.17 3.46
N ARG A 38 2.43 9.42 4.09
CA ARG A 38 3.34 8.36 4.57
C ARG A 38 2.82 7.58 5.78
N VAL A 39 1.91 8.18 6.57
CA VAL A 39 1.30 7.55 7.76
C VAL A 39 0.05 6.73 7.39
N TYR A 40 -0.59 6.98 6.24
CA TYR A 40 -1.92 6.42 5.93
C TYR A 40 -1.96 5.20 4.99
N LEU A 41 -0.83 4.60 4.61
CA LEU A 41 -0.82 3.51 3.60
C LEU A 41 -0.19 2.19 4.05
N GLN A 42 0.27 2.10 5.29
CA GLN A 42 0.87 0.87 5.83
C GLN A 42 0.17 0.50 7.13
N LEU A 43 -0.61 -0.57 7.07
CA LEU A 43 -1.43 -1.08 8.16
C LEU A 43 -0.92 -2.46 8.58
N MET A 44 -1.08 -2.80 9.86
CA MET A 44 -0.79 -4.15 10.34
C MET A 44 -2.05 -5.01 10.31
N PHE A 45 -1.83 -6.30 10.07
CA PHE A 45 -2.92 -7.26 9.95
C PHE A 45 -2.65 -8.50 10.78
N VAL A 46 -3.72 -9.02 11.36
CA VAL A 46 -3.82 -10.41 11.81
C VAL A 46 -4.64 -11.15 10.76
N VAL A 47 -4.07 -12.21 10.20
CA VAL A 47 -4.73 -13.07 9.23
C VAL A 47 -5.05 -14.39 9.90
N LEU A 48 -6.33 -14.73 9.98
CA LEU A 48 -6.79 -16.02 10.46
C LEU A 48 -7.09 -16.91 9.27
N LEU A 49 -6.41 -18.05 9.20
CA LEU A 49 -6.69 -19.08 8.22
C LEU A 49 -7.65 -20.09 8.85
N THR A 50 -8.63 -20.56 8.08
CA THR A 50 -9.50 -21.68 8.46
C THR A 50 -9.46 -22.72 7.35
N TYR A 51 -9.09 -23.95 7.68
CA TYR A 51 -9.02 -25.03 6.70
C TYR A 51 -10.42 -25.41 6.21
N THR A 52 -10.54 -25.63 4.91
CA THR A 52 -11.76 -26.09 4.23
C THR A 52 -11.62 -27.50 3.64
N ALA A 53 -10.42 -28.07 3.67
CA ALA A 53 -10.11 -29.42 3.21
C ALA A 53 -9.84 -30.38 4.39
N PRO A 54 -9.90 -31.72 4.17
CA PRO A 54 -9.48 -32.72 5.15
C PRO A 54 -8.05 -32.50 5.64
N ILE A 55 -7.76 -32.84 6.89
CA ILE A 55 -6.48 -32.49 7.50
C ILE A 55 -5.31 -33.23 6.86
N GLU A 56 -5.55 -34.43 6.35
CA GLU A 56 -4.58 -35.24 5.62
C GLU A 56 -4.15 -34.53 4.34
N GLU A 57 -5.09 -33.92 3.61
CA GLU A 57 -4.79 -33.13 2.41
C GLU A 57 -4.00 -31.86 2.75
N ILE A 58 -4.35 -31.20 3.86
CA ILE A 58 -3.57 -30.06 4.39
C ILE A 58 -2.14 -30.49 4.71
N ASP A 59 -1.94 -31.67 5.30
CA ASP A 59 -0.62 -32.19 5.63
C ASP A 59 0.26 -32.41 4.40
N TYR A 60 -0.32 -32.86 3.27
CA TYR A 60 0.42 -33.02 2.02
C TYR A 60 0.93 -31.69 1.44
N VAL A 61 0.18 -30.59 1.63
CA VAL A 61 0.53 -29.25 1.09
C VAL A 61 1.32 -28.41 2.10
N LEU A 62 1.38 -28.83 3.36
CA LEU A 62 2.03 -28.11 4.44
C LEU A 62 3.51 -27.75 4.16
N PRO A 63 4.35 -28.61 3.53
CA PRO A 63 5.72 -28.24 3.20
C PRO A 63 5.81 -27.04 2.26
N ASP A 64 4.99 -27.01 1.20
CA ASP A 64 4.95 -25.89 0.25
C ASP A 64 4.51 -24.59 0.94
N HIS A 65 3.52 -24.69 1.83
CA HIS A 65 3.07 -23.56 2.64
C HIS A 65 4.17 -23.04 3.59
N ALA A 66 4.95 -23.95 4.19
CA ALA A 66 6.08 -23.58 5.05
C ALA A 66 7.19 -22.87 4.27
N ASP A 67 7.49 -23.33 3.06
CA ASP A 67 8.44 -22.66 2.16
C ASP A 67 7.93 -21.27 1.73
N TRP A 68 6.63 -21.15 1.47
CA TRP A 68 6.01 -19.85 1.20
C TRP A 68 6.13 -18.90 2.40
N LEU A 69 5.85 -19.36 3.62
CA LEU A 69 6.03 -18.56 4.84
C LEU A 69 7.48 -18.08 4.99
N THR A 70 8.45 -18.97 4.79
CA THR A 70 9.89 -18.67 4.86
C THR A 70 10.25 -17.50 3.95
N LYS A 71 9.81 -17.52 2.69
CA LYS A 71 10.04 -16.42 1.73
C LYS A 71 9.42 -15.10 2.20
N GLN A 72 8.24 -15.14 2.83
CA GLN A 72 7.62 -13.91 3.35
C GLN A 72 8.35 -13.33 4.56
N TYR A 73 9.00 -14.17 5.37
CA TYR A 73 9.91 -13.71 6.42
C TYR A 73 11.17 -13.07 5.84
N GLU A 74 11.78 -13.70 4.82
CA GLU A 74 12.95 -13.15 4.12
C GLU A 74 12.65 -11.78 3.47
N HIS A 75 11.46 -11.63 2.90
CA HIS A 75 10.97 -10.34 2.38
C HIS A 75 10.54 -9.34 3.45
N GLY A 76 10.56 -9.73 4.73
CA GLY A 76 10.15 -8.88 5.85
C GLY A 76 8.65 -8.56 5.87
N ASN A 77 7.80 -9.36 5.22
CA ASN A 77 6.36 -9.15 5.19
C ASN A 77 5.67 -9.63 6.47
N PHE A 78 6.17 -10.69 7.11
CA PHE A 78 5.55 -11.30 8.31
C PHE A 78 6.41 -11.13 9.56
N LEU A 79 5.72 -11.04 10.71
CA LEU A 79 6.30 -10.96 12.05
C LEU A 79 6.20 -12.30 12.79
N ALA A 80 5.04 -12.96 12.68
CA ALA A 80 4.78 -14.23 13.35
C ALA A 80 3.76 -15.04 12.54
N SER A 81 3.83 -16.35 12.66
CA SER A 81 2.84 -17.26 12.09
C SER A 81 2.84 -18.57 12.86
N GLY A 82 1.72 -19.28 12.84
CA GLY A 82 1.61 -20.55 13.54
C GLY A 82 0.26 -21.23 13.33
N ARG A 83 0.23 -22.54 13.63
CA ARG A 83 -1.00 -23.34 13.61
C ARG A 83 -1.88 -22.98 14.81
N ARG A 84 -3.19 -22.97 14.59
CA ARG A 84 -4.18 -22.85 15.68
C ARG A 84 -4.24 -24.15 16.48
N ASN A 85 -4.66 -24.05 17.74
CA ASN A 85 -5.05 -25.19 18.58
C ASN A 85 -6.52 -25.00 19.01
N PRO A 86 -7.47 -25.86 18.57
CA PRO A 86 -7.28 -27.08 17.77
C PRO A 86 -6.77 -26.78 16.35
N ARG A 87 -6.24 -27.81 15.68
CA ARG A 87 -5.58 -27.70 14.37
C ARG A 87 -6.58 -27.52 13.21
N ILE A 88 -7.29 -26.40 13.22
CA ILE A 88 -8.34 -26.04 12.25
C ILE A 88 -7.90 -24.91 11.30
N GLY A 89 -6.65 -24.48 11.39
CA GLY A 89 -6.13 -23.37 10.60
C GLY A 89 -4.83 -22.80 11.16
N GLY A 90 -4.57 -21.55 10.82
CA GLY A 90 -3.36 -20.82 11.21
C GLY A 90 -3.63 -19.36 11.55
N VAL A 91 -2.61 -18.70 12.08
CA VAL A 91 -2.57 -17.27 12.34
C VAL A 91 -1.30 -16.73 11.68
N ILE A 92 -1.39 -15.57 11.05
CA ILE A 92 -0.24 -14.80 10.56
C ILE A 92 -0.38 -13.37 11.09
N ILE A 93 0.71 -12.80 11.58
CA ILE A 93 0.82 -11.39 11.96
C ILE A 93 1.79 -10.74 10.98
N THR A 94 1.35 -9.68 10.31
CA THR A 94 2.12 -9.01 9.26
C THR A 94 2.89 -7.80 9.80
N LYS A 95 3.93 -7.37 9.08
CA LYS A 95 4.43 -5.99 9.21
C LYS A 95 3.47 -5.00 8.55
N PRO A 96 3.63 -3.68 8.81
CA PRO A 96 2.84 -2.66 8.13
C PRO A 96 2.96 -2.76 6.60
N MET A 97 1.83 -2.85 5.89
CA MET A 97 1.78 -2.84 4.43
C MET A 97 0.43 -2.35 3.91
N ALA A 98 0.36 -2.04 2.61
CA ALA A 98 -0.91 -1.74 1.96
C ALA A 98 -1.79 -3.00 1.87
N ARG A 99 -3.11 -2.86 2.06
CA ARG A 99 -4.05 -3.99 2.02
C ARG A 99 -3.96 -4.80 0.72
N GLY A 100 -3.90 -4.13 -0.43
CA GLY A 100 -3.77 -4.81 -1.72
C GLY A 100 -2.47 -5.61 -1.89
N LYS A 101 -1.38 -5.20 -1.21
CA LYS A 101 -0.14 -5.99 -1.18
C LYS A 101 -0.34 -7.27 -0.36
N LEU A 102 -1.02 -7.19 0.79
CA LEU A 102 -1.34 -8.37 1.57
C LEU A 102 -2.22 -9.34 0.78
N ASP A 103 -3.29 -8.85 0.15
CA ASP A 103 -4.20 -9.69 -0.63
C ASP A 103 -3.46 -10.41 -1.78
N ALA A 104 -2.55 -9.71 -2.47
CA ALA A 104 -1.71 -10.31 -3.50
C ALA A 104 -0.76 -11.39 -2.93
N ILE A 105 -0.19 -11.18 -1.74
CA ILE A 105 0.65 -12.18 -1.07
C ILE A 105 -0.21 -13.41 -0.69
N LEU A 106 -1.37 -13.22 -0.06
CA LEU A 106 -2.24 -14.32 0.36
C LEU A 106 -2.77 -15.13 -0.82
N ALA A 107 -2.99 -14.51 -1.99
CA ALA A 107 -3.37 -15.22 -3.21
C ALA A 107 -2.28 -16.17 -3.74
N THR A 108 -1.03 -16.03 -3.29
CA THR A 108 0.10 -16.90 -3.67
C THR A 108 0.35 -18.05 -2.68
N ASP A 109 -0.38 -18.10 -1.56
CA ASP A 109 -0.29 -19.20 -0.60
C ASP A 109 -0.76 -20.51 -1.27
N PRO A 110 0.01 -21.62 -1.20
CA PRO A 110 -0.42 -22.92 -1.69
C PRO A 110 -1.81 -23.37 -1.22
N PHE A 111 -2.20 -23.02 0.01
CA PHE A 111 -3.56 -23.30 0.50
C PHE A 111 -4.63 -22.46 -0.21
N SER A 112 -4.34 -21.21 -0.55
CA SER A 112 -5.23 -20.33 -1.29
C SER A 112 -5.41 -20.80 -2.73
N ILE A 113 -4.30 -21.10 -3.42
CA ILE A 113 -4.29 -21.59 -4.81
C ILE A 113 -5.08 -22.89 -4.96
N LYS A 114 -4.99 -23.79 -3.98
CA LYS A 114 -5.69 -25.08 -3.97
C LYS A 114 -7.08 -25.02 -3.31
N HIS A 115 -7.55 -23.83 -2.90
CA HIS A 115 -8.83 -23.61 -2.23
C HIS A 115 -9.03 -24.44 -0.94
N MET A 116 -7.96 -24.64 -0.18
CA MET A 116 -7.92 -25.48 1.03
C MET A 116 -8.05 -24.68 2.33
N ALA A 117 -8.03 -23.35 2.24
CA ALA A 117 -8.25 -22.47 3.39
C ALA A 117 -8.99 -21.19 2.99
N THR A 118 -9.76 -20.64 3.92
CA THR A 118 -10.30 -19.28 3.87
C THR A 118 -9.49 -18.36 4.78
N TYR A 119 -9.48 -17.07 4.45
CA TYR A 119 -8.67 -16.06 5.13
C TYR A 119 -9.59 -14.95 5.65
N GLU A 120 -9.55 -14.73 6.96
CA GLU A 120 -10.13 -13.55 7.60
C GLU A 120 -8.98 -12.58 7.91
N VAL A 121 -9.07 -11.35 7.40
CA VAL A 121 -8.04 -10.33 7.55
C VAL A 121 -8.55 -9.25 8.48
N ILE A 122 -7.92 -9.13 9.66
CA ILE A 122 -8.24 -8.16 10.69
C ILE A 122 -7.16 -7.09 10.70
N GLU A 123 -7.55 -5.86 10.41
CA GLU A 123 -6.68 -4.69 10.49
C GLU A 123 -6.56 -4.21 11.95
N PHE A 124 -5.36 -3.82 12.37
CA PHE A 124 -5.16 -3.20 13.67
C PHE A 124 -3.94 -2.29 13.71
N SER A 125 -3.94 -1.35 14.66
CA SER A 125 -2.82 -0.46 14.97
C SER A 125 -2.16 -0.85 16.30
N PRO A 126 -0.88 -1.27 16.31
CA PRO A 126 -0.14 -1.58 17.54
C PRO A 126 0.28 -0.30 18.30
N THR A 127 -0.66 0.30 19.04
CA THR A 127 -0.40 1.52 19.83
C THR A 127 0.27 1.26 21.17
N ARG A 128 0.27 0.01 21.65
CA ARG A 128 0.95 -0.44 22.87
C ARG A 128 1.68 -1.73 22.57
N THR A 129 2.99 -1.75 22.83
CA THR A 129 3.86 -2.87 22.53
C THR A 129 4.78 -3.15 23.71
N ALA A 130 5.19 -4.42 23.87
CA ALA A 130 6.34 -4.75 24.71
C ALA A 130 7.63 -4.14 24.11
N PRO A 131 8.71 -3.99 24.91
CA PRO A 131 9.97 -3.42 24.42
C PRO A 131 10.53 -4.10 23.16
N GLU A 132 10.37 -5.41 23.05
CA GLU A 132 10.84 -6.25 21.94
C GLU A 132 10.14 -5.92 20.62
N LEU A 133 8.94 -5.33 20.68
CA LEU A 133 8.12 -4.95 19.53
C LEU A 133 8.07 -3.43 19.32
N ARG A 134 8.96 -2.66 19.95
CA ARG A 134 8.96 -1.19 19.83
C ARG A 134 9.08 -0.68 18.39
N ALA A 135 9.77 -1.43 17.52
CA ALA A 135 9.99 -1.07 16.12
C ALA A 135 8.71 -1.06 15.26
N ILE A 136 7.60 -1.59 15.77
CA ILE A 136 6.30 -1.59 15.08
C ILE A 136 5.27 -0.72 15.80
N ASN A 137 5.66 0.02 16.84
CA ASN A 137 4.72 0.82 17.62
C ASN A 137 4.36 2.13 16.90
N GLU A 138 3.11 2.26 16.45
CA GLU A 138 2.64 3.43 15.69
C GLU A 138 2.47 4.70 16.54
N ALA A 139 2.31 4.56 17.86
CA ALA A 139 2.17 5.70 18.77
C ALA A 139 3.53 6.30 19.17
N VAL A 140 4.63 5.59 18.94
CA VAL A 140 5.98 6.07 19.18
C VAL A 140 6.57 6.54 17.86
N VAL A 141 6.54 7.85 17.61
CA VAL A 141 7.22 8.46 16.46
C VAL A 141 8.71 8.10 16.56
N HIS A 142 9.20 7.35 15.57
CA HIS A 142 10.61 6.93 15.47
C HIS A 142 11.53 8.11 15.15
#